data_AF-V4M5E0-F1
#
_entry.id   AF-V4M5E0-F1
#
_cell.length_a   1.000
_cell.length_b   1.000
_cell.length_c   1.000
_cell.angle_alpha   90.00
_cell.angle_beta   90.00
_cell.angle_gamma   90.00
#
_symmetry.space_group_name_H-M   'P 1'
#
loop_
_entity.id
_entity.type
_entity.pdbx_description
1 polymer ?
#
loop_
_entity_poly.entity_id
_entity_poly.type
_entity_poly.pdbx_seq_one_letter_code
_entity_poly.pdbx_strand_id
1 'polypeptide(L)'
;MESKGSWTVADAVDYSGRPADKSKTGGWITAALILGIEVVERLSTMGIAVNLVTYLMGTMHLPSSTSANVVTDFMGTSFLLCLLGGFLADSFLGRFKTIAIFSTIQALGTGALAVATKLPELRPPVCHHGEVCTPATAFQMTILYIALYLIALGTGGLKSSISGFGSDQFNDKDPKEKAQMAYFFNRFFFFISMGTLMAVTVLVYIQDEVGRSWAYGICTVSMAIAIAVFLSGTKRYRYKKSQGSPVVQILQVIAAAFRKRKMELPQSTVYLYEDNPEGMRIEHTDQFHMLDKAAIVREEDFDQTIDGIAIPNPWKLSSVTKVEEVKMMIRLLPIWATTIIFWTTYAQMITFSVEQATTMRRNVGNFTIPAGSLTVFFVAAILISLAVYDRAIMPLWKKWKGKPGFSSLQRIAIGLVLSTAGMAAAALVEQKRLSVAKSSTHKTMPISVFLLVPQFFLVGAGEAFIYTGQLDFFITQSPKGMKTMSTGLFLTTLSLGFFVSSFLVSVVKRVTATSMDGGWLADNINQGRLDRFYWLLVILSGINFVVYVICALWFKPTKGKEDSVEMEKGKGFSVEDC
;
A
#
# COMPACT_ATOMS: atom_id res chain seq x y z
N MET A 1 -13.65 50.15 -6.59
CA MET A 1 -13.78 49.14 -7.68
C MET A 1 -12.80 48.03 -7.33
N GLU A 2 -13.14 47.24 -6.32
CA GLU A 2 -12.28 46.19 -5.75
C GLU A 2 -12.49 44.87 -6.47
N SER A 3 -11.40 44.11 -6.63
CA SER A 3 -11.33 42.87 -7.41
C SER A 3 -12.37 41.84 -6.96
N LYS A 4 -13.31 41.49 -7.85
CA LYS A 4 -14.12 40.26 -7.75
C LYS A 4 -13.18 39.05 -7.89
N GLY A 5 -12.59 38.62 -6.77
CA GLY A 5 -11.89 37.35 -6.69
C GLY A 5 -12.83 36.22 -7.12
N SER A 6 -12.38 35.38 -8.05
CA SER A 6 -13.18 34.29 -8.62
C SER A 6 -13.82 33.41 -7.53
N TRP A 7 -15.15 33.46 -7.44
CA TRP A 7 -15.99 32.65 -6.54
C TRP A 7 -16.07 31.19 -7.00
N THR A 8 -15.56 30.88 -8.19
CA THR A 8 -15.54 29.55 -8.78
C THR A 8 -14.17 28.89 -8.60
N VAL A 9 -14.19 27.57 -8.40
CA VAL A 9 -12.99 26.73 -8.39
C VAL A 9 -12.74 26.26 -9.83
N ALA A 10 -11.68 26.78 -10.47
CA ALA A 10 -11.40 26.52 -11.88
C ALA A 10 -11.24 25.02 -12.23
N ASP A 11 -10.76 24.22 -11.27
CA ASP A 11 -10.38 22.83 -11.48
C ASP A 11 -11.45 21.82 -11.01
N ALA A 12 -12.66 22.28 -10.65
CA ALA A 12 -13.74 21.43 -10.13
C ALA A 12 -15.14 21.83 -10.63
N VAL A 13 -16.02 20.84 -10.76
CA VAL A 13 -17.45 21.01 -11.10
C VAL A 13 -18.35 20.55 -9.95
N ASP A 14 -19.58 21.06 -9.94
CA ASP A 14 -20.66 20.62 -9.07
C ASP A 14 -21.36 19.35 -9.62
N TYR A 15 -22.36 18.85 -8.90
CA TYR A 15 -23.12 17.67 -9.32
C TYR A 15 -23.88 17.85 -10.65
N SER A 16 -24.15 19.09 -11.06
CA SER A 16 -24.81 19.45 -12.32
C SER A 16 -23.82 19.68 -13.47
N GLY A 17 -22.51 19.51 -13.24
CA GLY A 17 -21.47 19.77 -14.22
C GLY A 17 -21.12 21.26 -14.42
N ARG A 18 -21.63 22.15 -13.56
CA ARG A 18 -21.30 23.59 -13.57
C ARG A 18 -20.04 23.86 -12.75
N PRO A 19 -19.29 24.95 -12.97
CA PRO A 19 -18.12 25.29 -12.15
C PRO A 19 -18.47 25.33 -10.66
N ALA A 20 -17.64 24.69 -9.83
CA ALA A 20 -17.91 24.55 -8.40
C ALA A 20 -17.84 25.90 -7.68
N ASP A 21 -18.87 26.21 -6.88
CA ASP A 21 -18.96 27.41 -6.05
C ASP A 21 -18.29 27.16 -4.69
N LYS A 22 -17.34 28.03 -4.32
CA LYS A 22 -16.59 27.93 -3.06
C LYS A 22 -17.48 27.95 -1.82
N SER A 23 -18.60 28.69 -1.85
CA SER A 23 -19.48 28.88 -0.69
C SER A 23 -20.46 27.72 -0.46
N LYS A 24 -20.82 27.00 -1.53
CA LYS A 24 -21.86 25.95 -1.50
C LYS A 24 -21.31 24.53 -1.56
N THR A 25 -20.15 24.34 -2.18
CA THR A 25 -19.58 23.02 -2.45
C THR A 25 -18.22 22.87 -1.78
N GLY A 26 -17.88 21.65 -1.36
CA GLY A 26 -16.62 21.31 -0.70
C GLY A 26 -16.56 21.69 0.77
N GLY A 27 -15.35 21.82 1.31
CA GLY A 27 -15.09 22.17 2.70
C GLY A 27 -15.14 21.00 3.69
N TRP A 28 -14.97 21.32 4.97
CA TRP A 28 -14.75 20.33 6.02
C TRP A 28 -15.90 19.34 6.21
N ILE A 29 -17.14 19.84 6.20
CA ILE A 29 -18.33 19.01 6.47
C ILE A 29 -18.48 17.94 5.39
N THR A 30 -18.26 18.30 4.12
CA THR A 30 -18.35 17.34 3.02
C THR A 30 -17.20 16.35 3.05
N ALA A 31 -15.98 16.80 3.33
CA ALA A 31 -14.83 15.92 3.53
C ALA A 31 -15.06 14.92 4.69
N ALA A 32 -15.72 15.35 5.78
CA ALA A 32 -16.03 14.48 6.91
C ALA A 32 -17.02 13.35 6.56
N LEU A 33 -17.96 13.57 5.63
CA LEU A 33 -18.87 12.50 5.15
C LEU A 33 -18.09 11.37 4.46
N ILE A 34 -16.98 11.69 3.79
CA ILE A 34 -16.10 10.74 3.10
C ILE A 34 -15.32 9.90 4.12
N LEU A 35 -14.94 10.47 5.27
CA LEU A 35 -14.20 9.76 6.33
C LEU A 35 -14.95 8.55 6.90
N GLY A 36 -16.29 8.58 6.88
CA GLY A 36 -17.11 7.47 7.38
C GLY A 36 -16.83 6.16 6.64
N ILE A 37 -16.70 6.21 5.31
CA ILE A 37 -16.36 5.03 4.50
C ILE A 37 -14.94 4.54 4.82
N GLU A 38 -13.96 5.45 4.97
CA GLU A 38 -12.58 5.04 5.27
C GLU A 38 -12.49 4.28 6.61
N VAL A 39 -13.16 4.77 7.65
CA VAL A 39 -13.15 4.12 8.98
C VAL A 39 -13.70 2.71 8.88
N VAL A 40 -14.85 2.54 8.21
CA VAL A 40 -15.51 1.23 8.11
C VAL A 40 -14.74 0.28 7.20
N GLU A 41 -14.18 0.78 6.09
CA GLU A 41 -13.31 -0.01 5.22
C GLU A 41 -12.10 -0.54 5.99
N ARG A 42 -11.39 0.34 6.72
CA ARG A 42 -10.24 -0.06 7.54
C ARG A 42 -10.62 -1.07 8.61
N LEU A 43 -11.72 -0.82 9.30
CA LEU A 43 -12.24 -1.71 10.34
C LEU A 43 -12.51 -3.12 9.78
N SER A 44 -13.21 -3.19 8.65
CA SER A 44 -13.61 -4.44 8.01
C SER A 44 -12.42 -5.19 7.43
N THR A 45 -11.62 -4.56 6.57
CA THR A 45 -10.51 -5.20 5.87
C THR A 45 -9.46 -5.72 6.84
N MET A 46 -9.01 -4.89 7.80
CA MET A 46 -8.00 -5.33 8.77
C MET A 46 -8.56 -6.39 9.71
N GLY A 47 -9.78 -6.23 10.20
CA GLY A 47 -10.38 -7.17 11.14
C GLY A 47 -10.64 -8.54 10.52
N ILE A 48 -11.03 -8.59 9.24
CA ILE A 48 -11.14 -9.85 8.50
C ILE A 48 -9.75 -10.44 8.25
N ALA A 49 -8.81 -9.65 7.72
CA ALA A 49 -7.49 -10.15 7.31
C ALA A 49 -6.68 -10.77 8.46
N VAL A 50 -6.59 -10.09 9.62
CA VAL A 50 -5.72 -10.53 10.73
C VAL A 50 -6.20 -11.79 11.44
N ASN A 51 -7.47 -12.18 11.24
CA ASN A 51 -8.06 -13.33 11.90
C ASN A 51 -8.67 -14.35 10.91
N LEU A 52 -8.56 -14.11 9.61
CA LEU A 52 -9.02 -15.04 8.58
C LEU A 52 -8.28 -16.38 8.66
N VAL A 53 -6.98 -16.35 9.01
CA VAL A 53 -6.18 -17.58 9.15
C VAL A 53 -6.75 -18.53 10.21
N THR A 54 -7.29 -17.98 11.31
CA THR A 54 -7.91 -18.78 12.37
C THR A 54 -9.25 -19.36 11.93
N TYR A 55 -9.94 -18.72 10.97
CA TYR A 55 -11.16 -19.26 10.36
C TYR A 55 -10.85 -20.44 9.44
N LEU A 56 -9.85 -20.28 8.59
CA LEU A 56 -9.42 -21.31 7.65
C LEU A 56 -8.92 -22.56 8.37
N MET A 57 -8.12 -22.41 9.43
CA MET A 57 -7.65 -23.55 10.21
C MET A 57 -8.73 -24.11 11.15
N GLY A 58 -9.39 -23.23 11.91
CA GLY A 58 -10.26 -23.65 13.01
C GLY A 58 -11.66 -24.08 12.59
N THR A 59 -12.17 -23.55 11.46
CA THR A 59 -13.52 -23.87 10.97
C THR A 59 -13.51 -24.56 9.62
N MET A 60 -12.64 -24.16 8.69
CA MET A 60 -12.56 -24.83 7.36
C MET A 60 -11.61 -26.04 7.36
N HIS A 61 -10.94 -26.30 8.49
CA HIS A 61 -9.99 -27.40 8.72
C HIS A 61 -8.91 -27.50 7.62
N LEU A 62 -8.43 -26.35 7.13
CA LEU A 62 -7.35 -26.31 6.16
C LEU A 62 -5.98 -26.44 6.84
N PRO A 63 -4.99 -27.03 6.14
CA PRO A 63 -3.60 -27.01 6.60
C PRO A 63 -3.09 -25.60 6.89
N SER A 64 -2.19 -25.49 7.87
CA SER A 64 -1.50 -24.23 8.25
C SER A 64 -0.94 -23.49 7.04
N SER A 65 -0.07 -24.14 6.25
CA SER A 65 0.54 -23.53 5.06
C SER A 65 -0.47 -23.03 4.02
N THR A 66 -1.57 -23.77 3.83
CA THR A 66 -2.62 -23.44 2.86
C THR A 66 -3.44 -22.26 3.36
N SER A 67 -3.75 -22.24 4.65
CA SER A 67 -4.44 -21.13 5.31
C SER A 67 -3.65 -19.83 5.20
N ALA A 68 -2.34 -19.89 5.46
CA ALA A 68 -1.44 -18.75 5.28
C ALA A 68 -1.48 -18.22 3.83
N ASN A 69 -1.36 -19.10 2.83
CA ASN A 69 -1.42 -18.72 1.41
C ASN A 69 -2.74 -18.05 1.03
N VAL A 70 -3.88 -18.56 1.49
CA VAL A 70 -5.20 -17.95 1.18
C VAL A 70 -5.29 -16.53 1.72
N VAL A 71 -4.79 -16.28 2.93
CA VAL A 71 -4.78 -14.93 3.53
C VAL A 71 -3.84 -14.01 2.76
N THR A 72 -2.64 -14.47 2.43
CA THR A 72 -1.67 -13.65 1.68
C THR A 72 -2.14 -13.39 0.25
N ASP A 73 -2.75 -14.36 -0.43
CA ASP A 73 -3.32 -14.18 -1.77
C ASP A 73 -4.51 -13.21 -1.76
N PHE A 74 -5.38 -13.30 -0.74
CA PHE A 74 -6.47 -12.34 -0.53
C PHE A 74 -5.94 -10.91 -0.35
N MET A 75 -4.96 -10.70 0.52
CA MET A 75 -4.37 -9.39 0.78
C MET A 75 -3.59 -8.87 -0.44
N GLY A 76 -2.79 -9.72 -1.07
CA GLY A 76 -2.04 -9.42 -2.29
C GLY A 76 -2.95 -8.98 -3.43
N THR A 77 -4.06 -9.70 -3.62
CA THR A 77 -5.09 -9.36 -4.61
C THR A 77 -5.80 -8.05 -4.28
N SER A 78 -6.15 -7.81 -3.02
CA SER A 78 -6.78 -6.56 -2.58
C SER A 78 -5.92 -5.33 -2.91
N PHE A 79 -4.61 -5.41 -2.66
CA PHE A 79 -3.67 -4.35 -3.00
C PHE A 79 -3.42 -4.21 -4.51
N LEU A 80 -3.39 -5.32 -5.26
CA LEU A 80 -3.28 -5.27 -6.72
C LEU A 80 -4.49 -4.56 -7.34
N LEU A 81 -5.70 -4.91 -6.86
CA LEU A 81 -6.94 -4.31 -7.32
C LEU A 81 -7.07 -2.84 -6.91
N CYS A 82 -6.27 -2.33 -5.96
CA CYS A 82 -6.15 -0.89 -5.73
C CYS A 82 -5.59 -0.15 -6.94
N LEU A 83 -4.59 -0.73 -7.62
CA LEU A 83 -4.02 -0.14 -8.83
C LEU A 83 -5.08 -0.07 -9.95
N LEU A 84 -5.82 -1.16 -10.13
CA LEU A 84 -6.93 -1.23 -11.09
C LEU A 84 -8.02 -0.22 -10.76
N GLY A 85 -8.38 -0.11 -9.48
CA GLY A 85 -9.35 0.87 -8.97
C GLY A 85 -8.96 2.31 -9.32
N GLY A 86 -7.70 2.67 -9.10
CA GLY A 86 -7.18 4.00 -9.44
C GLY A 86 -7.20 4.24 -10.95
N PHE A 87 -6.79 3.25 -11.74
CA PHE A 87 -6.86 3.32 -13.21
C PHE A 87 -8.29 3.54 -13.71
N LEU A 88 -9.28 2.81 -13.16
CA LEU A 88 -10.69 2.96 -13.53
C LEU A 88 -11.26 4.32 -13.11
N ALA A 89 -10.87 4.81 -11.93
CA ALA A 89 -11.28 6.12 -11.44
C ALA A 89 -10.73 7.24 -12.31
N ASP A 90 -9.47 7.16 -12.71
CA ASP A 90 -8.82 8.19 -13.51
C ASP A 90 -9.17 8.11 -15.01
N SER A 91 -9.49 6.92 -15.55
CA SER A 91 -9.71 6.76 -16.99
C SER A 91 -11.19 6.80 -17.42
N PHE A 92 -12.11 6.28 -16.59
CA PHE A 92 -13.49 6.02 -17.04
C PHE A 92 -14.57 6.54 -16.09
N LEU A 93 -14.48 6.20 -14.80
CA LEU A 93 -15.61 6.35 -13.87
C LEU A 93 -15.60 7.69 -13.11
N GLY A 94 -14.43 8.28 -12.89
CA GLY A 94 -14.23 9.34 -11.90
C GLY A 94 -14.20 8.80 -10.47
N ARG A 95 -13.57 9.56 -9.56
CA ARG A 95 -13.35 9.14 -8.17
C ARG A 95 -14.65 8.85 -7.40
N PHE A 96 -15.68 9.70 -7.55
CA PHE A 96 -16.95 9.54 -6.84
C PHE A 96 -17.68 8.24 -7.20
N LYS A 97 -17.87 7.97 -8.51
CA LYS A 97 -18.59 6.77 -8.96
C LYS A 97 -17.80 5.51 -8.59
N THR A 98 -16.47 5.57 -8.67
CA THR A 98 -15.59 4.47 -8.23
C THR A 98 -15.83 4.18 -6.74
N ILE A 99 -15.79 5.18 -5.87
CA ILE A 99 -16.06 4.98 -4.43
C ILE A 99 -17.43 4.33 -4.22
N ALA A 100 -18.50 4.86 -4.82
CA ALA A 100 -19.87 4.35 -4.63
C ALA A 100 -20.07 2.91 -5.13
N ILE A 101 -19.55 2.58 -6.31
CA ILE A 101 -19.68 1.24 -6.90
C ILE A 101 -18.88 0.24 -6.06
N PHE A 102 -17.63 0.56 -5.77
CA PHE A 102 -16.73 -0.38 -5.09
C PHE A 102 -17.04 -0.53 -3.59
N SER A 103 -17.58 0.48 -2.90
CA SER A 103 -18.13 0.30 -1.56
C SER A 103 -19.33 -0.65 -1.53
N THR A 104 -20.18 -0.58 -2.56
CA THR A 104 -21.33 -1.49 -2.67
C THR A 104 -20.86 -2.93 -2.91
N ILE A 105 -19.86 -3.11 -3.79
CA ILE A 105 -19.21 -4.41 -4.01
C ILE A 105 -18.59 -4.95 -2.71
N GLN A 106 -17.91 -4.08 -1.93
CA GLN A 106 -17.35 -4.49 -0.64
C GLN A 106 -18.43 -4.93 0.34
N ALA A 107 -19.53 -4.18 0.46
CA ALA A 107 -20.66 -4.52 1.32
C ALA A 107 -21.30 -5.87 0.93
N LEU A 108 -21.45 -6.13 -0.37
CA LEU A 108 -21.92 -7.43 -0.87
C LEU A 108 -20.94 -8.55 -0.52
N GLY A 109 -19.63 -8.32 -0.65
CA GLY A 109 -18.60 -9.27 -0.28
C GLY A 109 -18.61 -9.61 1.22
N THR A 110 -18.70 -8.60 2.10
CA THR A 110 -18.78 -8.83 3.56
C THR A 110 -20.11 -9.49 3.95
N GLY A 111 -21.20 -9.18 3.25
CA GLY A 111 -22.50 -9.81 3.44
C GLY A 111 -22.47 -11.29 3.04
N ALA A 112 -21.89 -11.60 1.88
CA ALA A 112 -21.68 -12.97 1.42
C ALA A 112 -20.81 -13.77 2.41
N LEU A 113 -19.76 -13.15 2.95
CA LEU A 113 -18.91 -13.76 3.98
C LEU A 113 -19.68 -14.03 5.28
N ALA A 114 -20.53 -13.08 5.72
CA ALA A 114 -21.38 -13.26 6.89
C ALA A 114 -22.34 -14.45 6.73
N VAL A 115 -22.98 -14.57 5.56
CA VAL A 115 -23.87 -15.70 5.21
C VAL A 115 -23.10 -17.01 5.17
N ALA A 116 -21.92 -17.04 4.53
CA ALA A 116 -21.06 -18.22 4.44
C ALA A 116 -20.66 -18.75 5.82
N THR A 117 -20.42 -17.87 6.79
CA THR A 117 -20.08 -18.29 8.17
C THR A 117 -21.27 -18.71 9.03
N LYS A 118 -22.50 -18.36 8.63
CA LYS A 118 -23.73 -18.65 9.39
C LYS A 118 -24.39 -19.96 8.95
N LEU A 119 -24.44 -20.22 7.64
CA LEU A 119 -25.14 -21.37 7.09
C LEU A 119 -24.36 -22.67 7.31
N PRO A 120 -24.93 -23.69 7.98
CA PRO A 120 -24.26 -24.97 8.22
C PRO A 120 -23.83 -25.70 6.95
N GLU A 121 -24.57 -25.56 5.84
CA GLU A 121 -24.26 -26.19 4.55
C GLU A 121 -22.98 -25.62 3.91
N LEU A 122 -22.63 -24.38 4.26
CA LEU A 122 -21.50 -23.64 3.70
C LEU A 122 -20.20 -23.80 4.49
N ARG A 123 -20.20 -24.65 5.53
CA ARG A 123 -19.02 -24.97 6.33
C ARG A 123 -18.95 -26.47 6.62
N PRO A 124 -17.76 -27.04 6.85
CA PRO A 124 -17.68 -28.44 7.24
C PRO A 124 -18.31 -28.63 8.64
N PRO A 125 -18.70 -29.87 8.98
CA PRO A 125 -19.27 -30.18 10.29
C PRO A 125 -18.26 -29.87 11.41
N VAL A 126 -18.78 -29.52 12.59
CA VAL A 126 -17.95 -29.22 13.77
C VAL A 126 -17.26 -30.50 14.22
N CYS A 127 -15.94 -30.49 14.37
CA CYS A 127 -15.22 -31.63 14.88
C CYS A 127 -15.42 -31.80 16.38
N HIS A 128 -15.74 -33.02 16.81
CA HIS A 128 -15.73 -33.41 18.22
C HIS A 128 -14.38 -34.01 18.62
N HIS A 129 -14.09 -34.05 19.93
CA HIS A 129 -12.81 -34.55 20.44
C HIS A 129 -12.58 -36.02 20.06
N GLY A 130 -11.47 -36.29 19.36
CA GLY A 130 -11.05 -37.64 18.97
C GLY A 130 -11.28 -37.99 17.50
N GLU A 131 -11.97 -37.14 16.72
CA GLU A 131 -12.26 -37.39 15.31
C GLU A 131 -11.27 -36.69 14.37
N VAL A 132 -10.99 -37.32 13.22
CA VAL A 132 -10.24 -36.68 12.13
C VAL A 132 -11.18 -35.67 11.45
N CYS A 133 -10.85 -34.39 11.59
CA CYS A 133 -11.63 -33.32 10.98
C CYS A 133 -11.71 -33.44 9.47
N THR A 134 -12.93 -33.38 8.93
CA THR A 134 -13.13 -33.31 7.48
C THR A 134 -12.79 -31.90 6.99
N PRO A 135 -11.90 -31.76 5.99
CA PRO A 135 -11.62 -30.47 5.37
C PRO A 135 -12.84 -29.95 4.61
N ALA A 136 -12.91 -28.63 4.43
CA ALA A 136 -13.97 -27.99 3.65
C ALA A 136 -14.03 -28.54 2.21
N THR A 137 -15.26 -28.69 1.70
CA THR A 137 -15.46 -29.16 0.32
C THR A 137 -15.10 -28.07 -0.68
N ALA A 138 -14.85 -28.46 -1.93
CA ALA A 138 -14.55 -27.52 -3.01
C ALA A 138 -15.66 -26.46 -3.19
N PHE A 139 -16.92 -26.85 -3.00
CA PHE A 139 -18.07 -25.94 -3.07
C PHE A 139 -18.05 -24.87 -1.96
N GLN A 140 -17.81 -25.29 -0.72
CA GLN A 140 -17.69 -24.38 0.43
C GLN A 140 -16.52 -23.40 0.25
N MET A 141 -15.38 -23.90 -0.23
CA MET A 141 -14.22 -23.07 -0.54
C MET A 141 -14.49 -22.10 -1.68
N THR A 142 -15.23 -22.50 -2.71
CA THR A 142 -15.57 -21.62 -3.85
C THR A 142 -16.41 -20.43 -3.39
N ILE A 143 -17.42 -20.67 -2.55
CA ILE A 143 -18.26 -19.60 -2.00
C ILE A 143 -17.43 -18.66 -1.10
N LEU A 144 -16.54 -19.22 -0.28
CA LEU A 144 -15.62 -18.42 0.52
C LEU A 144 -14.71 -17.53 -0.36
N TYR A 145 -14.12 -18.08 -1.42
CA TYR A 145 -13.28 -17.31 -2.34
C TYR A 145 -14.05 -16.22 -3.09
N ILE A 146 -15.29 -16.49 -3.51
CA ILE A 146 -16.16 -15.47 -4.12
C ILE A 146 -16.36 -14.30 -3.14
N ALA A 147 -16.68 -14.60 -1.88
CA ALA A 147 -16.85 -13.56 -0.86
C ALA A 147 -15.55 -12.78 -0.61
N LEU A 148 -14.42 -13.46 -0.43
CA LEU A 148 -13.12 -12.83 -0.20
C LEU A 148 -12.68 -11.97 -1.37
N TYR A 149 -12.82 -12.44 -2.62
CA TYR A 149 -12.40 -11.66 -3.78
C TYR A 149 -13.37 -10.52 -4.13
N LEU A 150 -14.66 -10.62 -3.78
CA LEU A 150 -15.56 -9.46 -3.81
C LEU A 150 -15.12 -8.38 -2.81
N ILE A 151 -14.74 -8.78 -1.58
CA ILE A 151 -14.17 -7.84 -0.60
C ILE A 151 -12.88 -7.22 -1.13
N ALA A 152 -11.98 -8.03 -1.71
CA ALA A 152 -10.72 -7.56 -2.27
C ALA A 152 -10.95 -6.53 -3.39
N LEU A 153 -11.89 -6.82 -4.30
CA LEU A 153 -12.27 -5.92 -5.39
C LEU A 153 -12.82 -4.61 -4.85
N GLY A 154 -13.79 -4.66 -3.94
CA GLY A 154 -14.39 -3.48 -3.33
C GLY A 154 -13.38 -2.61 -2.57
N THR A 155 -12.51 -3.25 -1.79
CA THR A 155 -11.40 -2.59 -1.06
C THR A 155 -10.45 -1.89 -2.03
N GLY A 156 -10.11 -2.56 -3.14
CA GLY A 156 -9.24 -2.02 -4.19
C GLY A 156 -9.73 -0.69 -4.75
N GLY A 157 -10.96 -0.67 -5.27
CA GLY A 157 -11.55 0.55 -5.83
C GLY A 157 -11.67 1.68 -4.82
N LEU A 158 -12.06 1.36 -3.58
CA LEU A 158 -12.20 2.36 -2.53
C LEU A 158 -10.89 3.03 -2.14
N LYS A 159 -9.89 2.22 -1.78
CA LYS A 159 -8.61 2.67 -1.24
C LYS A 159 -7.85 3.59 -2.20
N SER A 160 -8.00 3.34 -3.50
CA SER A 160 -7.38 4.15 -4.55
C SER A 160 -7.95 5.56 -4.69
N SER A 161 -9.23 5.76 -4.37
CA SER A 161 -9.99 6.95 -4.76
C SER A 161 -10.43 7.83 -3.60
N ILE A 162 -10.60 7.26 -2.40
CA ILE A 162 -11.22 7.94 -1.26
C ILE A 162 -10.38 9.10 -0.70
N SER A 163 -9.06 8.92 -0.59
CA SER A 163 -8.14 9.97 -0.12
C SER A 163 -8.05 11.12 -1.13
N GLY A 164 -7.98 10.78 -2.43
CA GLY A 164 -8.02 11.75 -3.52
C GLY A 164 -9.31 12.57 -3.52
N PHE A 165 -10.46 11.90 -3.44
CA PHE A 165 -11.77 12.57 -3.41
C PHE A 165 -11.97 13.44 -2.16
N GLY A 166 -11.42 13.02 -1.01
CA GLY A 166 -11.38 13.83 0.20
C GLY A 166 -10.59 15.12 0.01
N SER A 167 -9.40 15.04 -0.59
CA SER A 167 -8.58 16.22 -0.91
C SER A 167 -9.23 17.14 -1.95
N ASP A 168 -10.06 16.59 -2.84
CA ASP A 168 -10.75 17.36 -3.87
C ASP A 168 -11.79 18.33 -3.32
N GLN A 169 -12.19 18.16 -2.05
CA GLN A 169 -13.11 19.07 -1.36
C GLN A 169 -12.45 20.40 -0.96
N PHE A 170 -11.12 20.52 -1.10
CA PHE A 170 -10.35 21.71 -0.78
C PHE A 170 -9.60 22.25 -2.00
N ASN A 171 -9.46 23.57 -2.08
CA ASN A 171 -8.74 24.29 -3.13
C ASN A 171 -7.32 24.64 -2.66
N ASP A 172 -6.31 24.06 -3.30
CA ASP A 172 -4.89 24.28 -2.95
C ASP A 172 -4.39 25.71 -3.25
N LYS A 173 -5.08 26.44 -4.13
CA LYS A 173 -4.76 27.84 -4.44
C LYS A 173 -5.23 28.82 -3.35
N ASP A 174 -6.09 28.38 -2.44
CA ASP A 174 -6.58 29.20 -1.32
C ASP A 174 -5.82 28.82 -0.03
N PRO A 175 -5.08 29.75 0.61
CA PRO A 175 -4.31 29.43 1.80
C PRO A 175 -5.18 28.93 2.97
N LYS A 176 -6.44 29.37 3.07
CA LYS A 176 -7.36 28.92 4.14
C LYS A 176 -7.81 27.48 3.91
N GLU A 177 -8.26 27.16 2.69
CA GLU A 177 -8.68 25.78 2.37
C GLU A 177 -7.48 24.82 2.35
N LYS A 178 -6.28 25.28 1.99
CA LYS A 178 -5.04 24.50 2.07
C LYS A 178 -4.69 24.10 3.51
N ALA A 179 -4.83 25.02 4.47
CA ALA A 179 -4.64 24.69 5.89
C ALA A 179 -5.69 23.68 6.39
N GLN A 180 -6.95 23.82 5.95
CA GLN A 180 -8.01 22.86 6.28
C GLN A 180 -7.76 21.48 5.64
N MET A 181 -7.19 21.42 4.44
CA MET A 181 -6.79 20.17 3.79
C MET A 181 -5.70 19.44 4.60
N ALA A 182 -4.70 20.15 5.11
CA ALA A 182 -3.70 19.56 5.99
C ALA A 182 -4.33 19.02 7.28
N TYR A 183 -5.26 19.77 7.87
CA TYR A 183 -6.04 19.32 9.04
C TYR A 183 -6.89 18.07 8.71
N PHE A 184 -7.42 17.98 7.48
CA PHE A 184 -8.19 16.81 7.01
C PHE A 184 -7.33 15.57 6.99
N PHE A 185 -6.13 15.63 6.42
CA PHE A 185 -5.22 14.49 6.39
C PHE A 185 -4.79 14.06 7.80
N ASN A 186 -4.51 15.01 8.71
CA ASN A 186 -4.22 14.67 10.11
C ASN A 186 -5.39 13.90 10.76
N ARG A 187 -6.63 14.33 10.51
CA ARG A 187 -7.81 13.65 11.05
C ARG A 187 -8.09 12.31 10.36
N PHE A 188 -7.84 12.22 9.05
CA PHE A 188 -7.91 11.00 8.26
C PHE A 188 -6.98 9.91 8.84
N PHE A 189 -5.72 10.25 9.13
CA PHE A 189 -4.78 9.33 9.77
C PHE A 189 -5.21 8.89 11.18
N PHE A 190 -5.73 9.83 11.98
CA PHE A 190 -6.28 9.50 13.30
C PHE A 190 -7.40 8.45 13.20
N PHE A 191 -8.34 8.64 12.27
CA PHE A 191 -9.47 7.74 12.06
C PHE A 191 -9.04 6.37 11.51
N ILE A 192 -8.06 6.32 10.60
CA ILE A 192 -7.44 5.06 10.16
C ILE A 192 -6.85 4.29 11.35
N SER A 193 -6.10 4.98 12.21
CA SER A 193 -5.44 4.37 13.36
C SER A 193 -6.47 3.84 14.35
N MET A 194 -7.52 4.61 14.64
CA MET A 194 -8.63 4.20 15.49
C MET A 194 -9.37 2.98 14.91
N GLY A 195 -9.71 3.02 13.62
CA GLY A 195 -10.39 1.91 12.93
C GLY A 195 -9.56 0.63 12.96
N THR A 196 -8.24 0.74 12.75
CA THR A 196 -7.32 -0.41 12.83
C THR A 196 -7.24 -0.98 14.24
N LEU A 197 -7.13 -0.13 15.27
CA LEU A 197 -7.11 -0.57 16.67
C LEU A 197 -8.42 -1.28 17.06
N MET A 198 -9.57 -0.72 16.69
CA MET A 198 -10.87 -1.34 16.91
C MET A 198 -11.01 -2.66 16.14
N ALA A 199 -10.43 -2.75 14.94
CA ALA A 199 -10.43 -3.98 14.13
C ALA A 199 -9.70 -5.11 14.85
N VAL A 200 -8.43 -4.87 15.21
CA VAL A 200 -7.58 -5.92 15.79
C VAL A 200 -7.97 -6.29 17.21
N THR A 201 -8.72 -5.44 17.93
CA THR A 201 -9.17 -5.73 19.30
C THR A 201 -10.65 -6.12 19.35
N VAL A 202 -11.55 -5.16 19.24
CA VAL A 202 -13.00 -5.33 19.44
C VAL A 202 -13.59 -6.26 18.39
N LEU A 203 -13.28 -6.03 17.10
CA LEU A 203 -13.89 -6.83 16.04
C LEU A 203 -13.38 -8.27 16.06
N VAL A 204 -12.08 -8.49 16.27
CA VAL A 204 -11.51 -9.84 16.45
C VAL A 204 -12.10 -10.53 17.69
N TYR A 205 -12.31 -9.81 18.79
CA TYR A 205 -13.00 -10.37 19.97
C TYR A 205 -14.42 -10.82 19.64
N ILE A 206 -15.20 -10.01 18.90
CA ILE A 206 -16.54 -10.41 18.46
C ILE A 206 -16.46 -11.64 17.54
N GLN A 207 -15.46 -11.74 16.67
CA GLN A 207 -15.29 -12.89 15.78
C GLN A 207 -15.05 -14.19 16.55
N ASP A 208 -14.18 -14.17 17.55
CA ASP A 208 -13.73 -15.36 18.28
C ASP A 208 -14.68 -15.76 19.43
N GLU A 209 -15.23 -14.80 20.17
CA GLU A 209 -16.04 -15.08 21.39
C GLU A 209 -17.56 -15.03 21.15
N VAL A 210 -18.05 -14.14 20.27
CA VAL A 210 -19.50 -14.00 20.00
C VAL A 210 -19.91 -14.79 18.77
N GLY A 211 -19.10 -14.72 17.71
CA GLY A 211 -19.28 -15.45 16.47
C GLY A 211 -18.98 -14.61 15.23
N ARG A 212 -18.32 -15.25 14.27
CA ARG A 212 -17.87 -14.62 13.02
C ARG A 212 -19.00 -14.02 12.18
N SER A 213 -20.18 -14.64 12.16
CA SER A 213 -21.34 -14.11 11.43
C SER A 213 -21.79 -12.73 11.94
N TRP A 214 -21.70 -12.50 13.26
CA TRP A 214 -22.04 -11.22 13.87
C TRP A 214 -21.02 -10.16 13.50
N ALA A 215 -19.73 -10.46 13.61
CA ALA A 215 -18.66 -9.53 13.25
C ALA A 215 -18.76 -9.07 11.78
N TYR A 216 -18.93 -10.02 10.85
CA TYR A 216 -19.03 -9.71 9.41
C TYR A 216 -20.38 -9.04 9.07
N GLY A 217 -21.46 -9.39 9.77
CA GLY A 217 -22.74 -8.70 9.69
C GLY A 217 -22.64 -7.23 10.12
N ILE A 218 -21.96 -6.93 11.24
CA ILE A 218 -21.69 -5.56 11.70
C ILE A 218 -20.90 -4.78 10.64
N CYS A 219 -19.88 -5.39 10.03
CA CYS A 219 -19.12 -4.77 8.93
C CYS A 219 -20.00 -4.43 7.73
N THR A 220 -20.95 -5.32 7.39
CA THR A 220 -21.87 -5.11 6.26
C THR A 220 -22.85 -3.97 6.53
N VAL A 221 -23.49 -3.96 7.71
CA VAL A 221 -24.46 -2.91 8.09
C VAL A 221 -23.77 -1.56 8.23
N SER A 222 -22.60 -1.51 8.87
CA SER A 222 -21.83 -0.28 9.01
C SER A 222 -21.38 0.27 7.65
N MET A 223 -21.00 -0.59 6.70
CA MET A 223 -20.65 -0.16 5.35
C MET A 223 -21.87 0.39 4.60
N ALA A 224 -23.03 -0.26 4.71
CA ALA A 224 -24.27 0.23 4.12
C ALA A 224 -24.66 1.62 4.65
N ILE A 225 -24.52 1.85 5.97
CA ILE A 225 -24.73 3.16 6.60
C ILE A 225 -23.72 4.17 6.07
N ALA A 226 -22.43 3.81 5.99
CA ALA A 226 -21.39 4.70 5.47
C ALA A 226 -21.65 5.09 4.00
N ILE A 227 -22.13 4.16 3.17
CA ILE A 227 -22.56 4.43 1.79
C ILE A 227 -23.72 5.43 1.77
N ALA A 228 -24.76 5.24 2.60
CA ALA A 228 -25.89 6.16 2.66
C ALA A 228 -25.46 7.58 3.07
N VAL A 229 -24.57 7.68 4.07
CA VAL A 229 -23.97 8.95 4.51
C VAL A 229 -23.17 9.60 3.37
N PHE A 230 -22.33 8.83 2.69
CA PHE A 230 -21.56 9.33 1.55
C PHE A 230 -22.45 9.84 0.42
N LEU A 231 -23.48 9.08 0.03
CA LEU A 231 -24.42 9.46 -1.02
C LEU A 231 -25.27 10.68 -0.64
N SER A 232 -25.57 10.88 0.65
CA SER A 232 -26.28 12.10 1.11
C SER A 232 -25.51 13.39 0.79
N GLY A 233 -24.18 13.32 0.68
CA GLY A 233 -23.30 14.44 0.35
C GLY A 233 -23.24 14.79 -1.15
N THR A 234 -23.86 14.01 -2.04
CA THR A 234 -23.70 14.11 -3.51
C THR A 234 -23.85 15.54 -4.06
N LYS A 235 -24.83 16.30 -3.56
CA LYS A 235 -25.10 17.68 -4.02
C LYS A 235 -24.08 18.72 -3.52
N ARG A 236 -23.30 18.37 -2.50
CA ARG A 236 -22.34 19.28 -1.83
C ARG A 236 -20.88 19.00 -2.21
N TYR A 237 -20.58 17.86 -2.85
CA TYR A 237 -19.22 17.54 -3.26
C TYR A 237 -18.71 18.38 -4.43
N ARG A 238 -17.39 18.57 -4.47
CA ARG A 238 -16.63 19.05 -5.62
C ARG A 238 -16.11 17.85 -6.41
N TYR A 239 -16.33 17.87 -7.73
CA TYR A 239 -15.88 16.83 -8.65
C TYR A 239 -14.76 17.39 -9.52
N LYS A 240 -13.52 16.95 -9.32
CA LYS A 240 -12.43 17.32 -10.23
C LYS A 240 -12.46 16.47 -11.49
N LYS A 241 -12.14 17.08 -12.63
CA LYS A 241 -11.91 16.34 -13.88
C LYS A 241 -10.62 15.53 -13.73
N SER A 242 -10.65 14.28 -14.17
CA SER A 242 -9.45 13.45 -14.21
C SER A 242 -8.49 13.96 -15.28
N GLN A 243 -7.19 13.97 -14.97
CA GLN A 243 -6.12 14.38 -15.90
C GLN A 243 -5.63 13.22 -16.80
N GLY A 244 -6.35 12.09 -16.82
CA GLY A 244 -5.96 10.87 -17.52
C GLY A 244 -5.01 10.01 -16.70
N SER A 245 -4.79 8.75 -17.12
CA SER A 245 -3.96 7.80 -16.37
C SER A 245 -2.48 7.90 -16.78
N PRO A 246 -1.55 8.14 -15.84
CA PRO A 246 -0.11 8.09 -16.11
C PRO A 246 0.38 6.74 -16.64
N VAL A 247 -0.37 5.65 -16.38
CA VAL A 247 -0.07 4.31 -16.92
C VAL A 247 -0.19 4.30 -18.44
N VAL A 248 -1.19 4.98 -18.99
CA VAL A 248 -1.38 5.09 -20.45
C VAL A 248 -0.21 5.85 -21.08
N GLN A 249 0.26 6.93 -20.43
CA GLN A 249 1.44 7.68 -20.88
C GLN A 249 2.71 6.80 -20.93
N ILE A 250 2.95 5.96 -19.92
CA ILE A 250 4.08 5.02 -19.93
C ILE A 250 3.96 4.04 -21.10
N LEU A 251 2.78 3.45 -21.30
CA LEU A 251 2.56 2.50 -22.39
C LEU A 251 2.72 3.16 -23.76
N GLN A 252 2.30 4.41 -23.91
CA GLN A 252 2.50 5.22 -25.12
C GLN A 252 3.98 5.43 -25.42
N VAL A 253 4.77 5.87 -24.44
CA VAL A 253 6.22 6.07 -24.59
C VAL A 253 6.93 4.77 -24.93
N ILE A 254 6.62 3.67 -24.23
CA ILE A 254 7.22 2.35 -24.48
C ILE A 254 6.86 1.86 -25.90
N ALA A 255 5.59 1.99 -26.31
CA ALA A 255 5.15 1.57 -27.63
C ALA A 255 5.80 2.40 -28.75
N ALA A 256 5.87 3.72 -28.59
CA ALA A 256 6.52 4.63 -29.53
C ALA A 256 8.03 4.32 -29.65
N ALA A 257 8.72 4.15 -28.52
CA ALA A 257 10.14 3.78 -28.48
C ALA A 257 10.40 2.43 -29.16
N PHE A 258 9.55 1.43 -28.91
CA PHE A 258 9.70 0.11 -29.51
C PHE A 258 9.50 0.12 -31.04
N ARG A 259 8.50 0.88 -31.52
CA ARG A 259 8.26 1.06 -32.96
C ARG A 259 9.46 1.72 -33.66
N LYS A 260 10.10 2.69 -32.99
CA LYS A 260 11.25 3.45 -33.50
C LYS A 260 12.60 2.83 -33.12
N ARG A 261 12.63 1.60 -32.60
CA ARG A 261 13.86 0.96 -32.07
C ARG A 261 15.02 0.87 -33.07
N LYS A 262 14.72 0.75 -34.37
CA LYS A 262 15.71 0.62 -35.46
C LYS A 262 16.28 1.95 -35.94
N MET A 263 15.76 3.09 -35.46
CA MET A 263 16.20 4.41 -35.89
C MET A 263 17.44 4.87 -35.12
N GLU A 264 18.26 5.68 -35.76
CA GLU A 264 19.40 6.34 -35.12
C GLU A 264 18.93 7.58 -34.36
N LEU A 265 19.53 7.81 -33.18
CA LEU A 265 19.19 8.96 -32.35
C LEU A 265 19.90 10.21 -32.92
N PRO A 266 19.20 11.33 -33.17
CA PRO A 266 19.85 12.56 -33.60
C PRO A 266 20.84 13.08 -32.54
N GLN A 267 21.95 13.68 -32.98
CA GLN A 267 23.04 14.14 -32.09
C GLN A 267 22.66 15.33 -31.18
N SER A 268 21.56 16.04 -31.48
CA SER A 268 21.09 17.19 -30.70
C SER A 268 19.65 17.02 -30.25
N THR A 269 19.38 17.32 -28.98
CA THR A 269 18.06 17.29 -28.34
C THR A 269 17.07 18.27 -28.98
N VAL A 270 17.56 19.26 -29.72
CA VAL A 270 16.75 20.26 -30.44
C VAL A 270 15.90 19.62 -31.54
N TYR A 271 16.31 18.46 -32.07
CA TYR A 271 15.56 17.75 -33.12
C TYR A 271 14.51 16.78 -32.58
N LEU A 272 14.38 16.66 -31.26
CA LEU A 272 13.38 15.82 -30.63
C LEU A 272 12.08 16.59 -30.42
N TYR A 273 10.95 15.89 -30.53
CA TYR A 273 9.62 16.46 -30.37
C TYR A 273 9.39 16.98 -28.96
N GLU A 274 8.93 18.22 -28.81
CA GLU A 274 8.58 18.81 -27.52
C GLU A 274 7.32 19.68 -27.64
N ASP A 275 6.36 19.47 -26.74
CA ASP A 275 5.07 20.16 -26.71
C ASP A 275 4.94 21.17 -25.56
N ASN A 276 5.87 21.17 -24.59
CA ASN A 276 5.87 22.08 -23.46
C ASN A 276 6.74 23.34 -23.66
N PRO A 277 6.29 24.51 -23.12
CA PRO A 277 7.10 25.72 -23.06
C PRO A 277 8.34 25.53 -22.16
N GLU A 278 9.42 26.25 -22.44
CA GLU A 278 10.75 26.04 -21.85
C GLU A 278 10.77 25.96 -20.32
N GLY A 279 9.96 26.77 -19.62
CA GLY A 279 9.88 26.76 -18.15
C GLY A 279 9.18 25.55 -17.52
N MET A 280 8.57 24.67 -18.32
CA MET A 280 7.94 23.42 -17.86
C MET A 280 8.66 22.15 -18.35
N ARG A 281 9.77 22.30 -19.09
CA ARG A 281 10.56 21.17 -19.61
C ARG A 281 11.36 20.51 -18.49
N ILE A 282 11.47 19.19 -18.55
CA ILE A 282 12.39 18.41 -17.71
C ILE A 282 13.72 18.33 -18.46
N GLU A 283 14.84 18.55 -17.76
CA GLU A 283 16.17 18.43 -18.37
C GLU A 283 16.39 17.01 -18.91
N HIS A 284 16.92 16.95 -20.12
CA HIS A 284 17.21 15.69 -20.80
C HIS A 284 18.33 14.93 -20.06
N THR A 285 18.17 13.61 -19.92
CA THR A 285 19.19 12.77 -19.27
C THR A 285 19.72 11.67 -20.18
N ASP A 286 21.03 11.44 -20.13
CA ASP A 286 21.74 10.45 -20.97
C ASP A 286 21.44 8.97 -20.60
N GLN A 287 20.61 8.70 -19.60
CA GLN A 287 20.25 7.32 -19.24
C GLN A 287 19.04 6.86 -20.04
N PHE A 288 19.02 5.57 -20.41
CA PHE A 288 17.92 4.93 -21.15
C PHE A 288 17.67 5.51 -22.55
N HIS A 289 18.72 5.74 -23.35
CA HIS A 289 18.65 6.25 -24.73
C HIS A 289 17.65 5.55 -25.67
N MET A 290 17.27 4.30 -25.38
CA MET A 290 16.25 3.60 -26.17
C MET A 290 14.88 4.29 -26.10
N LEU A 291 14.55 4.94 -24.98
CA LEU A 291 13.27 5.62 -24.80
C LEU A 291 13.21 6.96 -25.53
N ASP A 292 14.36 7.62 -25.73
CA ASP A 292 14.46 8.87 -26.48
C ASP A 292 14.01 8.73 -27.93
N LYS A 293 14.09 7.50 -28.46
CA LYS A 293 13.58 7.18 -29.80
C LYS A 293 12.07 7.43 -29.93
N ALA A 294 11.30 7.44 -28.84
CA ALA A 294 9.88 7.78 -28.87
C ALA A 294 9.61 9.23 -29.32
N ALA A 295 10.59 10.12 -29.17
CA ALA A 295 10.50 11.54 -29.48
C ALA A 295 11.02 11.93 -30.88
N ILE A 296 11.47 10.96 -31.68
CA ILE A 296 11.91 11.21 -33.07
C ILE A 296 10.68 11.51 -33.93
N VAL A 297 10.65 12.64 -34.64
CA VAL A 297 9.51 13.04 -35.49
C VAL A 297 9.52 12.30 -36.83
N ARG A 298 8.36 11.81 -37.27
CA ARG A 298 8.12 11.28 -38.62
C ARG A 298 6.85 11.88 -39.22
N GLU A 299 6.79 12.03 -40.55
CA GLU A 299 5.60 12.56 -41.24
C GLU A 299 4.35 11.68 -41.01
N GLU A 300 4.51 10.35 -40.88
CA GLU A 300 3.43 9.37 -40.61
C GLU A 300 2.92 9.35 -39.16
N ASP A 301 3.49 10.17 -38.27
CA ASP A 301 3.16 10.20 -36.85
C ASP A 301 1.95 11.10 -36.53
N PHE A 302 1.50 11.90 -37.49
CA PHE A 302 0.36 12.81 -37.36
C PHE A 302 -0.86 12.19 -38.05
N ASP A 303 -1.91 11.87 -37.27
CA ASP A 303 -3.08 11.18 -37.80
C ASP A 303 -4.14 12.15 -38.37
N GLN A 304 -4.19 13.42 -37.91
CA GLN A 304 -5.18 14.41 -38.32
C GLN A 304 -4.65 15.86 -38.24
N THR A 305 -5.06 16.69 -39.21
CA THR A 305 -4.94 18.15 -39.15
C THR A 305 -6.31 18.74 -38.80
N ILE A 306 -6.42 19.37 -37.63
CA ILE A 306 -7.61 20.14 -37.22
C ILE A 306 -7.16 21.61 -37.14
N ASP A 307 -7.83 22.50 -37.87
CA ASP A 307 -7.52 23.94 -37.93
C ASP A 307 -6.05 24.27 -38.26
N GLY A 308 -5.43 23.49 -39.16
CA GLY A 308 -4.03 23.70 -39.57
C GLY A 308 -2.98 23.21 -38.56
N ILE A 309 -3.40 22.65 -37.42
CA ILE A 309 -2.51 22.06 -36.40
C ILE A 309 -2.48 20.55 -36.59
N ALA A 310 -1.30 20.00 -36.90
CA ALA A 310 -1.09 18.56 -36.97
C ALA A 310 -1.11 17.97 -35.56
N ILE A 311 -2.08 17.09 -35.27
CA ILE A 311 -2.21 16.45 -33.97
C ILE A 311 -1.40 15.14 -33.99
N PRO A 312 -0.36 15.02 -33.15
CA PRO A 312 0.46 13.81 -33.11
C PRO A 312 -0.33 12.65 -32.50
N ASN A 313 -0.15 11.44 -33.04
CA ASN A 313 -0.67 10.24 -32.41
C ASN A 313 0.19 9.91 -31.17
N PRO A 314 -0.39 9.92 -29.94
CA PRO A 314 0.36 9.68 -28.72
C PRO A 314 1.05 8.29 -28.65
N TRP A 315 0.55 7.31 -29.41
CA TRP A 315 1.11 5.95 -29.49
C TRP A 315 2.23 5.80 -30.53
N LYS A 316 2.49 6.82 -31.34
CA LYS A 316 3.57 6.85 -32.34
C LYS A 316 4.64 7.89 -31.97
N LEU A 317 4.24 9.03 -31.42
CA LEU A 317 5.12 10.15 -31.05
C LEU A 317 4.82 10.61 -29.63
N SER A 318 5.87 10.80 -28.83
CA SER A 318 5.79 11.32 -27.46
C SER A 318 6.81 12.45 -27.28
N SER A 319 6.48 13.47 -26.48
CA SER A 319 7.42 14.57 -26.23
C SER A 319 8.58 14.16 -25.32
N VAL A 320 9.72 14.86 -25.44
CA VAL A 320 10.90 14.64 -24.59
C VAL A 320 10.53 14.72 -23.11
N THR A 321 9.72 15.70 -22.72
CA THR A 321 9.22 15.80 -21.35
C THR A 321 8.53 14.50 -20.90
N LYS A 322 7.60 13.94 -21.69
CA LYS A 322 6.93 12.67 -21.34
C LYS A 322 7.90 11.49 -21.28
N VAL A 323 8.92 11.47 -22.14
CA VAL A 323 9.97 10.43 -22.13
C VAL A 323 10.80 10.52 -20.84
N GLU A 324 11.25 11.71 -20.45
CA GLU A 324 11.99 11.93 -19.21
C GLU A 324 11.16 11.58 -17.97
N GLU A 325 9.86 11.90 -17.96
CA GLU A 325 8.96 11.48 -16.89
C GLU A 325 8.94 9.94 -16.72
N VAL A 326 8.95 9.19 -17.83
CA VAL A 326 9.02 7.71 -17.81
C VAL A 326 10.40 7.22 -17.36
N LYS A 327 11.49 7.84 -17.81
CA LYS A 327 12.86 7.52 -17.35
C LYS A 327 12.99 7.70 -15.83
N MET A 328 12.44 8.79 -15.29
CA MET A 328 12.40 9.01 -13.84
C MET A 328 11.69 7.86 -13.11
N MET A 329 10.56 7.35 -13.64
CA MET A 329 9.87 6.19 -13.08
C MET A 329 10.68 4.91 -13.13
N ILE A 330 11.40 4.65 -14.22
CA ILE A 330 12.26 3.47 -14.34
C ILE A 330 13.41 3.51 -13.32
N ARG A 331 13.98 4.69 -13.03
CA ARG A 331 15.02 4.85 -12.00
C ARG A 331 14.54 4.50 -10.59
N LEU A 332 13.24 4.56 -10.31
CA LEU A 332 12.68 4.18 -9.01
C LEU A 332 12.49 2.66 -8.86
N LEU A 333 12.42 1.91 -9.97
CA LEU A 333 12.11 0.48 -9.96
C LEU A 333 13.11 -0.39 -9.19
N PRO A 334 14.44 -0.15 -9.22
CA PRO A 334 15.38 -0.95 -8.43
C PRO A 334 15.12 -0.84 -6.92
N ILE A 335 14.95 0.39 -6.41
CA ILE A 335 14.63 0.61 -4.99
C ILE A 335 13.25 0.02 -4.67
N TRP A 336 12.25 0.26 -5.54
CA TRP A 336 10.93 -0.36 -5.43
C TRP A 336 10.99 -1.88 -5.28
N ALA A 337 11.76 -2.57 -6.12
CA ALA A 337 11.86 -4.03 -6.07
C ALA A 337 12.43 -4.52 -4.74
N THR A 338 13.46 -3.85 -4.21
CA THR A 338 14.08 -4.24 -2.93
C THR A 338 13.17 -4.04 -1.72
N THR A 339 12.10 -3.25 -1.84
CA THR A 339 11.15 -3.07 -0.74
C THR A 339 10.07 -4.15 -0.67
N ILE A 340 9.94 -5.00 -1.70
CA ILE A 340 8.98 -6.11 -1.75
C ILE A 340 9.20 -7.09 -0.60
N ILE A 341 10.47 -7.40 -0.26
CA ILE A 341 10.78 -8.38 0.79
C ILE A 341 10.27 -7.96 2.17
N PHE A 342 10.19 -6.65 2.45
CA PHE A 342 9.65 -6.15 3.70
C PHE A 342 8.19 -6.61 3.85
N TRP A 343 7.39 -6.45 2.81
CA TRP A 343 6.00 -6.85 2.79
C TRP A 343 5.82 -8.38 2.85
N THR A 344 6.80 -9.14 2.35
CA THR A 344 6.87 -10.59 2.59
C THR A 344 7.08 -10.94 4.07
N THR A 345 7.93 -10.19 4.80
CA THR A 345 8.08 -10.38 6.25
C THR A 345 6.85 -9.93 7.04
N TYR A 346 6.23 -8.81 6.63
CA TYR A 346 4.96 -8.34 7.17
C TYR A 346 3.88 -9.42 7.07
N ALA A 347 3.78 -10.12 5.94
CA ALA A 347 2.79 -11.16 5.71
C ALA A 347 2.81 -12.25 6.81
N GLN A 348 3.99 -12.56 7.37
CA GLN A 348 4.14 -13.56 8.43
C GLN A 348 3.52 -13.12 9.76
N MET A 349 3.40 -11.81 9.99
CA MET A 349 2.80 -11.26 11.21
C MET A 349 1.28 -11.51 11.23
N ILE A 350 0.62 -11.52 10.07
CA ILE A 350 -0.83 -11.74 9.97
C ILE A 350 -1.21 -13.21 9.73
N THR A 351 -0.27 -14.08 9.37
CA THR A 351 -0.48 -15.51 9.13
C THR A 351 0.17 -16.37 10.20
N PHE A 352 1.39 -16.88 9.97
CA PHE A 352 2.03 -17.84 10.86
C PHE A 352 2.21 -17.34 12.29
N SER A 353 2.42 -16.04 12.52
CA SER A 353 2.50 -15.49 13.88
C SER A 353 1.18 -15.61 14.65
N VAL A 354 0.05 -15.44 13.95
CA VAL A 354 -1.28 -15.66 14.51
C VAL A 354 -1.51 -17.16 14.74
N GLU A 355 -1.06 -18.02 13.84
CA GLU A 355 -1.12 -19.47 14.01
C GLU A 355 -0.30 -19.95 15.21
N GLN A 356 0.93 -19.47 15.38
CA GLN A 356 1.76 -19.72 16.57
C GLN A 356 0.98 -19.36 17.83
N ALA A 357 0.35 -18.19 17.84
CA ALA A 357 -0.45 -17.71 18.98
C ALA A 357 -1.62 -18.63 19.34
N THR A 358 -2.24 -19.31 18.37
CA THR A 358 -3.33 -20.26 18.66
C THR A 358 -2.86 -21.46 19.50
N THR A 359 -1.57 -21.81 19.44
CA THR A 359 -0.97 -22.95 20.16
C THR A 359 -0.38 -22.60 21.52
N MET A 360 -0.30 -21.30 21.85
CA MET A 360 0.35 -20.78 23.05
C MET A 360 -0.68 -20.36 24.11
N ARG A 361 -0.24 -20.22 25.37
CA ARG A 361 -1.09 -19.74 26.47
C ARG A 361 -1.33 -18.23 26.34
N ARG A 362 -2.60 -17.86 26.12
CA ARG A 362 -3.08 -16.48 25.88
C ARG A 362 -3.82 -15.84 27.06
N ASN A 363 -3.81 -16.49 28.23
CA ASN A 363 -4.59 -16.05 29.38
C ASN A 363 -3.87 -14.93 30.14
N VAL A 364 -4.57 -13.83 30.38
CA VAL A 364 -4.20 -12.75 31.29
C VAL A 364 -5.22 -12.74 32.42
N GLY A 365 -4.85 -13.33 33.57
CA GLY A 365 -5.81 -13.63 34.62
C GLY A 365 -6.91 -14.56 34.09
N ASN A 366 -8.16 -14.09 34.14
CA ASN A 366 -9.35 -14.83 33.69
C ASN A 366 -9.72 -14.58 32.22
N PHE A 367 -9.05 -13.64 31.54
CA PHE A 367 -9.36 -13.28 30.17
C PHE A 367 -8.41 -13.99 29.20
N THR A 368 -8.96 -14.62 28.15
CA THR A 368 -8.16 -15.22 27.08
C THR A 368 -8.13 -14.29 25.89
N ILE A 369 -6.94 -13.77 25.54
CA ILE A 369 -6.81 -12.83 24.42
C ILE A 369 -7.02 -13.61 23.09
N PRO A 370 -7.89 -13.15 22.18
CA PRO A 370 -8.00 -13.72 20.83
C PRO A 370 -6.66 -13.76 20.09
N ALA A 371 -6.38 -14.83 19.34
CA ALA A 371 -5.05 -15.02 18.73
C ALA A 371 -4.73 -13.92 17.70
N GLY A 372 -5.70 -13.54 16.87
CA GLY A 372 -5.56 -12.45 15.90
C GLY A 372 -5.30 -11.09 16.55
N SER A 373 -5.72 -10.89 17.82
CA SER A 373 -5.57 -9.63 18.53
C SER A 373 -4.15 -9.31 18.98
N LEU A 374 -3.19 -10.24 18.89
CA LEU A 374 -1.78 -9.92 19.11
C LEU A 374 -1.21 -8.92 18.12
N THR A 375 -1.84 -8.77 16.96
CA THR A 375 -1.53 -7.71 16.00
C THR A 375 -1.71 -6.30 16.60
N VAL A 376 -2.35 -6.15 17.77
CA VAL A 376 -2.35 -4.90 18.52
C VAL A 376 -0.94 -4.44 18.90
N PHE A 377 -0.01 -5.37 19.23
CA PHE A 377 1.38 -5.01 19.56
C PHE A 377 2.13 -4.46 18.35
N PHE A 378 1.81 -5.00 17.17
CA PHE A 378 2.31 -4.52 15.91
C PHE A 378 1.85 -3.08 15.61
N VAL A 379 0.53 -2.84 15.73
CA VAL A 379 -0.05 -1.50 15.54
C VAL A 379 0.48 -0.50 16.59
N ALA A 380 0.59 -0.93 17.85
CA ALA A 380 1.16 -0.11 18.91
C ALA A 380 2.62 0.26 18.62
N ALA A 381 3.43 -0.66 18.10
CA ALA A 381 4.80 -0.39 17.72
C ALA A 381 4.90 0.66 16.60
N ILE A 382 3.99 0.64 15.62
CA ILE A 382 3.90 1.68 14.59
C ILE A 382 3.64 3.05 15.24
N LEU A 383 2.60 3.15 16.07
CA LEU A 383 2.21 4.42 16.70
C LEU A 383 3.29 4.96 17.63
N ILE A 384 3.91 4.10 18.44
CA ILE A 384 5.02 4.47 19.34
C ILE A 384 6.22 4.93 18.51
N SER A 385 6.59 4.20 17.45
CA SER A 385 7.75 4.55 16.62
C SER A 385 7.57 5.89 15.93
N LEU A 386 6.36 6.18 15.40
CA LEU A 386 6.04 7.49 14.83
C LEU A 386 6.09 8.61 15.88
N ALA A 387 5.47 8.39 17.05
CA ALA A 387 5.49 9.38 18.12
C ALA A 387 6.91 9.70 18.61
N VAL A 388 7.74 8.66 18.79
CA VAL A 388 9.16 8.81 19.15
C VAL A 388 9.94 9.51 18.03
N TYR A 389 9.68 9.15 16.76
CA TYR A 389 10.34 9.79 15.64
C TYR A 389 10.04 11.29 15.60
N ASP A 390 8.76 11.66 15.72
CA ASP A 390 8.33 13.04 15.56
C ASP A 390 8.72 13.92 16.76
N ARG A 391 8.58 13.38 17.99
CA ARG A 391 8.79 14.16 19.23
C ARG A 391 10.21 14.13 19.74
N ALA A 392 10.98 13.07 19.47
CA ALA A 392 12.33 12.93 19.98
C ALA A 392 13.37 12.95 18.85
N ILE A 393 13.27 12.06 17.87
CA ILE A 393 14.32 11.89 16.85
C ILE A 393 14.44 13.15 15.97
N MET A 394 13.35 13.64 15.39
CA MET A 394 13.36 14.83 14.53
C MET A 394 13.98 16.08 15.18
N PRO A 395 13.58 16.52 16.39
CA PRO A 395 14.17 17.70 17.02
C PRO A 395 15.64 17.49 17.40
N LEU A 396 16.02 16.29 17.86
CA LEU A 396 17.42 15.96 18.15
C LEU A 396 18.28 15.97 16.88
N TRP A 397 17.76 15.42 15.78
CA TRP A 397 18.46 15.42 14.50
C TRP A 397 18.63 16.83 13.93
N LYS A 398 17.62 17.68 14.10
CA LYS A 398 17.69 19.10 13.72
C LYS A 398 18.78 19.83 14.51
N LYS A 399 18.90 19.57 15.81
CA LYS A 399 19.99 20.13 16.64
C LYS A 399 21.37 19.64 16.21
N TRP A 400 21.49 18.36 15.84
CA TRP A 400 22.79 17.75 15.56
C TRP A 400 23.32 17.98 14.13
N LYS A 401 22.45 17.84 13.12
CA LYS A 401 22.84 17.86 11.69
C LYS A 401 22.28 19.06 10.93
N GLY A 402 21.54 19.96 11.60
CA GLY A 402 20.87 21.11 10.99
C GLY A 402 19.68 20.76 10.09
N LYS A 403 19.36 19.47 9.88
CA LYS A 403 18.28 18.99 9.01
C LYS A 403 17.21 18.24 9.82
N PRO A 404 15.91 18.41 9.52
CA PRO A 404 14.86 17.72 10.22
C PRO A 404 14.80 16.23 9.82
N GLY A 405 15.31 15.36 10.69
CA GLY A 405 15.14 13.90 10.59
C GLY A 405 15.98 13.19 9.52
N PHE A 406 15.65 11.93 9.30
CA PHE A 406 16.28 11.01 8.33
C PHE A 406 15.76 11.23 6.91
N SER A 407 16.62 10.98 5.91
CA SER A 407 16.20 10.95 4.50
C SER A 407 15.26 9.77 4.23
N SER A 408 14.47 9.86 3.15
CA SER A 408 13.54 8.80 2.74
C SER A 408 14.24 7.45 2.56
N LEU A 409 15.38 7.42 1.87
CA LEU A 409 16.22 6.21 1.73
C LEU A 409 16.69 5.67 3.10
N GLN A 410 17.13 6.54 4.03
CA GLN A 410 17.54 6.08 5.36
C GLN A 410 16.39 5.43 6.13
N ARG A 411 15.18 5.98 6.03
CA ARG A 411 13.98 5.38 6.67
C ARG A 411 13.66 4.01 6.07
N ILE A 412 13.76 3.86 4.74
CA ILE A 412 13.61 2.56 4.07
C ILE A 412 14.64 1.55 4.58
N ALA A 413 15.91 1.96 4.68
CA ALA A 413 16.99 1.12 5.20
C ALA A 413 16.73 0.64 6.63
N ILE A 414 16.31 1.56 7.52
CA ILE A 414 15.97 1.24 8.91
C ILE A 414 14.84 0.21 8.97
N GLY A 415 13.80 0.37 8.15
CA GLY A 415 12.69 -0.58 8.14
C GLY A 415 13.09 -1.98 7.68
N LEU A 416 13.95 -2.10 6.66
CA LEU A 416 14.48 -3.40 6.20
C LEU A 416 15.35 -4.09 7.27
N VAL A 417 16.16 -3.33 8.01
CA VAL A 417 16.97 -3.87 9.11
C VAL A 417 16.09 -4.34 10.26
N LEU A 418 15.11 -3.53 10.66
CA LEU A 418 14.19 -3.86 11.74
C LEU A 418 13.32 -5.07 11.41
N SER A 419 12.85 -5.22 10.16
CA SER A 419 12.11 -6.42 9.77
C SER A 419 12.99 -7.68 9.78
N THR A 420 14.24 -7.56 9.35
CA THR A 420 15.22 -8.67 9.41
C THR A 420 15.46 -9.10 10.86
N ALA A 421 15.66 -8.14 11.77
CA ALA A 421 15.79 -8.41 13.20
C ALA A 421 14.51 -9.02 13.79
N GLY A 422 13.34 -8.57 13.35
CA GLY A 422 12.04 -9.12 13.74
C GLY A 422 11.88 -10.60 13.32
N MET A 423 12.29 -10.96 12.10
CA MET A 423 12.28 -12.35 11.65
C MET A 423 13.30 -13.21 12.38
N ALA A 424 14.46 -12.65 12.76
CA ALA A 424 15.44 -13.37 13.58
C ALA A 424 14.89 -13.64 14.99
N ALA A 425 14.23 -12.65 15.61
CA ALA A 425 13.53 -12.84 16.87
C ALA A 425 12.43 -13.91 16.74
N ALA A 426 11.66 -13.90 15.65
CA ALA A 426 10.64 -14.91 15.38
C ALA A 426 11.21 -16.32 15.26
N ALA A 427 12.34 -16.47 14.56
CA ALA A 427 13.02 -17.76 14.42
C ALA A 427 13.47 -18.32 15.79
N LEU A 428 14.06 -17.47 16.65
CA LEU A 428 14.51 -17.86 17.99
C LEU A 428 13.34 -18.24 18.91
N VAL A 429 12.26 -17.46 18.88
CA VAL A 429 11.06 -17.74 19.66
C VAL A 429 10.43 -19.06 19.19
N GLU A 430 10.41 -19.31 17.88
CA GLU A 430 9.86 -20.54 17.32
C GLU A 430 10.70 -21.77 17.70
N GLN A 431 12.03 -21.66 17.72
CA GLN A 431 12.88 -22.74 18.24
C GLN A 431 12.54 -23.11 19.69
N LYS A 432 12.34 -22.08 20.54
CA LYS A 432 11.93 -22.29 21.93
C LYS A 432 10.53 -22.91 22.02
N ARG A 433 9.57 -22.43 21.21
CA ARG A 433 8.21 -22.96 21.15
C ARG A 433 8.19 -24.43 20.74
N LEU A 434 8.90 -24.80 19.67
CA LEU A 434 9.01 -26.17 19.18
C LEU A 434 9.70 -27.10 20.19
N SER A 435 10.69 -26.60 20.94
CA SER A 435 11.31 -27.39 22.01
C SER A 435 10.30 -27.78 23.10
N VAL A 436 9.39 -26.86 23.47
CA VAL A 436 8.32 -27.14 24.43
C VAL A 436 7.25 -28.05 23.83
N ALA A 437 6.92 -27.86 22.54
CA ALA A 437 5.95 -28.68 21.82
C ALA A 437 6.31 -30.18 21.84
N LYS A 438 7.60 -30.51 21.70
CA LYS A 438 8.08 -31.90 21.74
C LYS A 438 7.91 -32.56 23.12
N SER A 439 7.96 -31.77 24.19
CA SER A 439 7.85 -32.26 25.57
C SER A 439 6.43 -32.26 26.13
N SER A 440 5.46 -31.67 25.41
CA SER A 440 4.10 -31.44 25.91
C SER A 440 3.09 -32.20 25.05
N THR A 441 2.23 -32.99 25.69
CA THR A 441 1.07 -33.65 25.05
C THR A 441 -0.19 -32.78 25.06
N HIS A 442 -0.16 -31.62 25.72
CA HIS A 442 -1.31 -30.70 25.79
C HIS A 442 -1.53 -29.94 24.47
N LYS A 443 -2.81 -29.78 24.10
CA LYS A 443 -3.25 -29.00 22.91
C LYS A 443 -2.79 -27.54 22.95
N THR A 444 -2.78 -26.93 24.14
CA THR A 444 -2.20 -25.61 24.39
C THR A 444 -0.92 -25.79 25.18
N MET A 445 0.19 -25.31 24.64
CA MET A 445 1.48 -25.46 25.30
C MET A 445 1.61 -24.50 26.50
N PRO A 446 2.34 -24.89 27.55
CA PRO A 446 2.59 -24.05 28.72
C PRO A 446 3.64 -22.95 28.45
N ILE A 447 3.55 -22.29 27.30
CA ILE A 447 4.42 -21.19 26.89
C ILE A 447 3.58 -19.93 26.70
N SER A 448 4.03 -18.82 27.28
CA SER A 448 3.31 -17.56 27.20
C SER A 448 3.39 -16.96 25.80
N VAL A 449 2.25 -16.51 25.30
CA VAL A 449 2.13 -15.85 23.99
C VAL A 449 2.93 -14.53 23.89
N PHE A 450 3.25 -13.90 25.03
CA PHE A 450 4.02 -12.65 25.05
C PHE A 450 5.45 -12.80 24.52
N LEU A 451 5.96 -14.03 24.36
CA LEU A 451 7.22 -14.27 23.66
C LEU A 451 7.17 -13.89 22.18
N LEU A 452 5.98 -13.77 21.57
CA LEU A 452 5.81 -13.27 20.21
C LEU A 452 5.85 -11.73 20.13
N VAL A 453 5.83 -10.99 21.24
CA VAL A 453 5.82 -9.52 21.21
C VAL A 453 7.05 -8.92 20.49
N PRO A 454 8.29 -9.42 20.66
CA PRO A 454 9.46 -8.85 19.99
C PRO A 454 9.38 -8.85 18.46
N GLN A 455 8.88 -9.93 17.84
CA GLN A 455 8.72 -9.99 16.38
C GLN A 455 7.67 -8.97 15.89
N PHE A 456 6.52 -8.87 16.57
CA PHE A 456 5.50 -7.88 16.22
C PHE A 456 6.01 -6.45 16.41
N PHE A 457 6.74 -6.19 17.49
CA PHE A 457 7.24 -4.86 17.79
C PHE A 457 8.32 -4.42 16.80
N LEU A 458 9.29 -5.28 16.48
CA LEU A 458 10.38 -4.95 15.56
C LEU A 458 9.86 -4.75 14.12
N VAL A 459 9.01 -5.65 13.62
CA VAL A 459 8.44 -5.50 12.26
C VAL A 459 7.50 -4.29 12.21
N GLY A 460 6.68 -4.04 13.24
CA GLY A 460 5.79 -2.88 13.31
C GLY A 460 6.55 -1.55 13.39
N ALA A 461 7.63 -1.49 14.18
CA ALA A 461 8.53 -0.33 14.18
C ALA A 461 9.19 -0.14 12.80
N GLY A 462 9.59 -1.24 12.15
CA GLY A 462 10.11 -1.22 10.79
C GLY A 462 9.12 -0.66 9.77
N GLU A 463 7.84 -1.00 9.90
CA GLU A 463 6.77 -0.49 9.03
C GLU A 463 6.65 1.03 9.11
N ALA A 464 6.66 1.59 10.33
CA ALA A 464 6.57 3.03 10.51
C ALA A 464 7.64 3.80 9.71
N PHE A 465 8.87 3.27 9.66
CA PHE A 465 9.96 3.87 8.90
C PHE A 465 9.87 3.59 7.40
N ILE A 466 9.71 2.33 6.98
CA ILE A 466 9.72 2.00 5.55
C ILE A 466 8.49 2.54 4.83
N TYR A 467 7.29 2.50 5.43
CA TYR A 467 6.07 3.01 4.82
C TYR A 467 6.21 4.51 4.54
N THR A 468 6.59 5.28 5.57
CA THR A 468 6.76 6.73 5.43
C THR A 468 7.93 7.08 4.51
N GLY A 469 9.02 6.31 4.57
CA GLY A 469 10.18 6.47 3.69
C GLY A 469 9.89 6.18 2.23
N GLN A 470 9.18 5.09 1.93
CA GLN A 470 8.76 4.73 0.57
C GLN A 470 7.81 5.77 0.00
N LEU A 471 6.78 6.15 0.75
CA LEU A 471 5.78 7.11 0.29
C LEU A 471 6.42 8.47 0.00
N ASP A 472 7.28 8.96 0.89
CA ASP A 472 8.04 10.20 0.68
C ASP A 472 9.00 10.10 -0.52
N PHE A 473 9.71 8.97 -0.64
CA PHE A 473 10.61 8.70 -1.77
C PHE A 473 9.89 8.72 -3.12
N PHE A 474 8.82 7.94 -3.27
CA PHE A 474 8.09 7.85 -4.54
C PHE A 474 7.41 9.19 -4.87
N ILE A 475 6.79 9.87 -3.90
CA ILE A 475 6.10 11.14 -4.18
C ILE A 475 7.08 12.26 -4.53
N THR A 476 8.21 12.34 -3.83
CA THR A 476 9.18 13.43 -4.01
C THR A 476 10.03 13.23 -5.27
N GLN A 477 10.32 11.99 -5.64
CA GLN A 477 11.09 11.66 -6.84
C GLN A 477 10.20 11.50 -8.10
N SER A 478 8.87 11.45 -7.96
CA SER A 478 7.97 11.41 -9.11
C SER A 478 7.75 12.78 -9.77
N PRO A 479 7.63 12.82 -11.11
CA PRO A 479 7.17 13.99 -11.84
C PRO A 479 5.83 14.50 -11.32
N LYS A 480 5.60 15.81 -11.46
CA LYS A 480 4.37 16.47 -10.97
C LYS A 480 3.09 15.85 -11.53
N GLY A 481 3.09 15.44 -12.81
CA GLY A 481 1.95 14.79 -13.47
C GLY A 481 1.73 13.32 -13.09
N MET A 482 2.72 12.65 -12.49
CA MET A 482 2.70 11.20 -12.23
C MET A 482 2.60 10.83 -10.76
N LYS A 483 2.34 11.79 -9.85
CA LYS A 483 2.28 11.54 -8.40
C LYS A 483 1.23 10.48 -8.00
N THR A 484 0.08 10.46 -8.67
CA THR A 484 -0.96 9.43 -8.44
C THR A 484 -0.44 8.02 -8.74
N MET A 485 0.40 7.88 -9.77
CA MET A 485 1.02 6.61 -10.11
C MET A 485 2.07 6.17 -9.08
N SER A 486 2.80 7.10 -8.46
CA SER A 486 3.73 6.79 -7.37
C SER A 486 3.03 6.04 -6.23
N THR A 487 1.82 6.48 -5.86
CA THR A 487 1.00 5.76 -4.87
C THR A 487 0.60 4.37 -5.37
N GLY A 488 0.30 4.22 -6.66
CA GLY A 488 0.06 2.92 -7.29
C GLY A 488 1.29 1.99 -7.22
N LEU A 489 2.47 2.49 -7.56
CA LEU A 489 3.74 1.75 -7.45
C LEU A 489 4.03 1.34 -6.00
N PHE A 490 3.75 2.22 -5.04
CA PHE A 490 3.85 1.85 -3.63
C PHE A 490 2.93 0.67 -3.28
N LEU A 491 1.64 0.72 -3.65
CA LEU A 491 0.69 -0.35 -3.37
C LEU A 491 1.03 -1.68 -4.07
N THR A 492 1.67 -1.64 -5.24
CA THR A 492 2.15 -2.87 -5.89
C THR A 492 3.29 -3.53 -5.13
N THR A 493 4.12 -2.78 -4.37
CA THR A 493 5.13 -3.42 -3.50
C THR A 493 4.49 -4.29 -2.42
N LEU A 494 3.38 -3.81 -1.81
CA LEU A 494 2.62 -4.56 -0.82
C LEU A 494 2.06 -5.83 -1.48
N SER A 495 1.36 -5.67 -2.60
CA SER A 495 0.75 -6.77 -3.35
C SER A 495 1.77 -7.87 -3.70
N LEU A 496 2.89 -7.48 -4.32
CA LEU A 496 3.94 -8.42 -4.69
C LEU A 496 4.59 -9.06 -3.46
N GLY A 497 4.74 -8.35 -2.35
CA GLY A 497 5.29 -8.92 -1.12
C GLY A 497 4.44 -10.06 -0.55
N PHE A 498 3.11 -9.90 -0.58
CA PHE A 498 2.18 -10.96 -0.21
C PHE A 498 2.24 -12.14 -1.17
N PHE A 499 2.26 -11.91 -2.48
CA PHE A 499 2.37 -13.00 -3.46
C PHE A 499 3.72 -13.73 -3.38
N VAL A 500 4.82 -13.00 -3.12
CA VAL A 500 6.13 -13.60 -2.85
C VAL A 500 6.09 -14.45 -1.59
N SER A 501 5.34 -14.04 -0.54
CA SER A 501 5.11 -14.89 0.63
C SER A 501 4.41 -16.19 0.26
N SER A 502 3.29 -16.14 -0.47
CA SER A 502 2.57 -17.34 -0.92
C SER A 502 3.44 -18.25 -1.77
N PHE A 503 4.24 -17.65 -2.67
CA PHE A 503 5.19 -18.37 -3.51
C PHE A 503 6.27 -19.07 -2.68
N LEU A 504 6.90 -18.37 -1.73
CA LEU A 504 7.92 -18.94 -0.86
C LEU A 504 7.37 -20.08 0.00
N VAL A 505 6.18 -19.92 0.58
CA VAL A 505 5.51 -20.98 1.35
C VAL A 505 5.27 -22.21 0.48
N SER A 506 4.76 -22.03 -0.74
CA SER A 506 4.49 -23.12 -1.68
C SER A 506 5.76 -23.85 -2.12
N VAL A 507 6.82 -23.11 -2.44
CA VAL A 507 8.12 -23.66 -2.83
C VAL A 507 8.75 -24.42 -1.67
N VAL A 508 8.81 -23.82 -0.47
CA VAL A 508 9.40 -24.47 0.71
C VAL A 508 8.63 -25.72 1.08
N LYS A 509 7.29 -25.68 1.06
CA LYS A 509 6.46 -26.88 1.32
C LYS A 509 6.80 -27.99 0.33
N ARG A 510 6.87 -27.69 -0.96
CA ARG A 510 7.17 -28.70 -2.00
C ARG A 510 8.59 -29.25 -1.91
N VAL A 511 9.58 -28.41 -1.65
CA VAL A 511 11.00 -28.80 -1.63
C VAL A 511 11.35 -29.57 -0.35
N THR A 512 10.72 -29.24 0.78
CA THR A 512 11.05 -29.83 2.08
C THR A 512 10.17 -31.01 2.47
N ALA A 513 9.06 -31.25 1.76
CA ALA A 513 8.20 -32.42 1.94
C ALA A 513 8.93 -33.70 1.50
N THR A 514 9.69 -34.29 2.43
CA THR A 514 10.20 -35.67 2.28
C THR A 514 9.13 -36.64 2.80
N SER A 515 9.05 -37.83 2.22
CA SER A 515 7.97 -38.81 2.38
C SER A 515 7.66 -39.30 3.81
N MET A 516 8.46 -38.92 4.83
CA MET A 516 8.23 -39.34 6.22
C MET A 516 8.07 -38.21 7.26
N ASP A 517 8.43 -36.94 6.97
CA ASP A 517 8.62 -35.91 8.03
C ASP A 517 7.82 -34.60 7.86
N GLY A 518 6.87 -34.53 6.92
CA GLY A 518 5.97 -33.36 6.78
C GLY A 518 6.63 -32.02 6.36
N GLY A 519 7.96 -31.95 6.30
CA GLY A 519 8.73 -30.81 5.83
C GLY A 519 8.82 -29.63 6.80
N TRP A 520 9.35 -28.50 6.33
CA TRP A 520 9.48 -27.29 7.18
C TRP A 520 8.12 -26.67 7.47
N LEU A 521 7.17 -26.77 6.54
CA LEU A 521 5.82 -26.22 6.62
C LEU A 521 4.79 -27.35 6.58
N ALA A 522 4.78 -28.16 7.65
CA ALA A 522 3.81 -29.23 7.83
C ALA A 522 2.39 -28.70 8.01
N ASP A 523 1.39 -29.55 7.81
CA ASP A 523 -0.02 -29.17 7.92
C ASP A 523 -0.40 -28.71 9.35
N ASN A 524 0.31 -29.23 10.36
CA ASN A 524 0.27 -28.77 11.74
C ASN A 524 1.58 -28.04 12.11
N ILE A 525 1.45 -26.81 12.58
CA ILE A 525 2.57 -25.96 13.00
C ILE A 525 3.45 -26.57 14.12
N ASN A 526 2.91 -27.49 14.92
CA ASN A 526 3.68 -28.19 15.97
C ASN A 526 4.60 -29.28 15.42
N GLN A 527 4.31 -29.80 14.23
CA GLN A 527 5.06 -30.88 13.58
C GLN A 527 6.08 -30.32 12.57
N GLY A 528 5.86 -29.10 12.08
CA GLY A 528 6.76 -28.43 11.14
C GLY A 528 8.01 -27.82 11.78
N ARG A 529 8.91 -27.35 10.91
CA ARG A 529 10.12 -26.58 11.24
C ARG A 529 9.97 -25.14 10.74
N LEU A 530 8.98 -24.43 11.28
CA LEU A 530 8.72 -23.03 10.96
C LEU A 530 9.92 -22.13 11.33
N ASP A 531 10.72 -22.52 12.33
CA ASP A 531 11.98 -21.88 12.69
C ASP A 531 12.93 -21.77 11.49
N ARG A 532 13.03 -22.82 10.67
CA ARG A 532 13.89 -22.83 9.47
C ARG A 532 13.34 -21.92 8.37
N PHE A 533 12.02 -21.82 8.24
CA PHE A 533 11.40 -20.89 7.30
C PHE A 533 11.66 -19.43 7.70
N TYR A 534 11.59 -19.10 9.00
CA TYR A 534 11.95 -17.77 9.48
C TYR A 534 13.44 -17.45 9.29
N TRP A 535 14.35 -18.41 9.51
CA TRP A 535 15.77 -18.24 9.18
C TRP A 535 16.01 -18.02 7.68
N LEU A 536 15.28 -18.70 6.80
CA LEU A 536 15.32 -18.44 5.36
C LEU A 536 14.94 -16.99 5.05
N LEU A 537 13.88 -16.47 5.66
CA LEU A 537 13.47 -15.07 5.49
C LEU A 537 14.51 -14.08 6.02
N VAL A 538 15.23 -14.41 7.11
CA VAL A 538 16.36 -13.61 7.60
C VAL A 538 17.47 -13.52 6.56
N ILE A 539 17.87 -14.67 5.98
CA ILE A 539 18.93 -14.73 4.96
C ILE A 539 18.51 -13.95 3.70
N LEU A 540 17.29 -14.16 3.21
CA LEU A 540 16.76 -13.45 2.05
C LEU A 540 16.68 -11.94 2.29
N SER A 541 16.24 -11.51 3.49
CA SER A 541 16.18 -10.10 3.86
C SER A 541 17.57 -9.47 3.98
N GLY A 542 18.55 -10.21 4.50
CA GLY A 542 19.96 -9.79 4.54
C GLY A 542 20.57 -9.60 3.15
N ILE A 543 20.36 -10.56 2.24
CA ILE A 543 20.79 -10.44 0.83
C ILE A 543 20.11 -9.23 0.18
N ASN A 544 18.79 -9.09 0.37
CA ASN A 544 18.04 -7.96 -0.16
C ASN A 544 18.54 -6.62 0.38
N PHE A 545 18.94 -6.53 1.65
CA PHE A 545 19.50 -5.31 2.21
C PHE A 545 20.81 -4.90 1.53
N VAL A 546 21.68 -5.85 1.20
CA VAL A 546 22.90 -5.58 0.41
C VAL A 546 22.54 -5.05 -0.97
N VAL A 547 21.58 -5.69 -1.66
CA VAL A 547 21.09 -5.22 -2.98
C VAL A 547 20.48 -3.82 -2.88
N TYR A 548 19.70 -3.56 -1.84
CA TYR A 548 19.13 -2.23 -1.56
C TYR A 548 20.22 -1.16 -1.44
N VAL A 549 21.30 -1.43 -0.69
CA VAL A 549 22.42 -0.50 -0.55
C VAL A 549 23.07 -0.22 -1.90
N ILE A 550 23.30 -1.24 -2.73
CA ILE A 550 23.84 -1.08 -4.10
C ILE A 550 22.91 -0.20 -4.94
N CYS A 551 21.60 -0.47 -4.95
CA CYS A 551 20.61 0.33 -5.68
C CYS A 551 20.52 1.76 -5.16
N ALA A 552 20.60 1.98 -3.85
CA ALA A 552 20.55 3.31 -3.24
C ALA A 552 21.81 4.14 -3.54
N LEU A 553 22.97 3.50 -3.66
CA LEU A 553 24.21 4.13 -4.12
C LEU A 553 24.14 4.48 -5.60
N TRP A 554 23.59 3.60 -6.43
CA TRP A 554 23.38 3.85 -7.86
C TRP A 554 22.35 4.96 -8.13
N PHE A 555 21.31 5.06 -7.29
CA PHE A 555 20.25 6.07 -7.46
C PHE A 555 20.71 7.49 -7.14
N LYS A 556 21.69 7.69 -6.25
CA LYS A 556 22.20 9.03 -5.96
C LYS A 556 22.81 9.62 -7.23
N PRO A 557 22.30 10.74 -7.76
CA PRO A 557 22.99 11.45 -8.81
C PRO A 557 24.35 11.86 -8.25
N THR A 558 25.42 11.55 -8.97
CA THR A 558 26.71 12.22 -8.82
C THR A 558 26.39 13.71 -8.87
N LYS A 559 26.66 14.44 -7.77
CA LYS A 559 26.46 15.90 -7.72
C LYS A 559 26.93 16.49 -9.04
N GLY A 560 26.01 17.10 -9.79
CA GLY A 560 26.38 18.01 -10.86
C GLY A 560 27.32 19.04 -10.25
N LYS A 561 28.40 19.35 -10.96
CA LYS A 561 29.34 20.41 -10.62
C LYS A 561 28.57 21.73 -10.51
N GLU A 562 28.12 22.08 -9.32
CA GLU A 562 27.55 23.39 -8.97
C GLU A 562 28.53 24.20 -8.09
N ASP A 563 29.84 23.94 -8.19
CA ASP A 563 30.89 24.71 -7.50
C ASP A 563 31.89 25.34 -8.49
N SER A 564 31.47 25.73 -9.71
CA SER A 564 32.35 26.48 -10.63
C SER A 564 31.76 27.77 -11.18
N VAL A 565 30.81 28.37 -10.46
CA VAL A 565 30.41 29.77 -10.70
C VAL A 565 30.40 30.52 -9.36
N GLU A 566 31.55 30.54 -8.67
CA GLU A 566 31.88 31.75 -7.92
C GLU A 566 32.18 32.83 -8.96
N MET A 567 31.17 33.68 -9.21
CA MET A 567 31.35 34.92 -9.94
C MET A 567 32.38 35.78 -9.18
N GLU A 568 33.58 35.81 -9.72
CA GLU A 568 34.54 36.88 -9.57
C GLU A 568 33.91 38.18 -10.10
N LYS A 569 33.16 38.89 -9.25
CA LYS A 569 32.78 40.29 -9.47
C LYS A 569 32.84 41.05 -8.15
N GLY A 570 33.80 41.96 -8.05
CA GLY A 570 33.71 43.08 -7.12
C GLY A 570 35.01 43.54 -6.46
N LYS A 571 36.12 43.72 -7.20
CA LYS A 571 37.13 44.71 -6.75
C LYS A 571 36.55 46.10 -7.01
N GLY A 572 35.98 46.69 -5.97
CA GLY A 572 35.58 48.09 -5.93
C GLY A 572 36.81 48.99 -6.05
N PHE A 573 36.77 49.90 -7.01
CA PHE A 573 37.60 51.10 -7.02
C PHE A 573 37.04 52.04 -5.95
N SER A 574 37.85 52.36 -4.94
CA SER A 574 37.61 53.48 -4.03
C SER A 574 38.37 54.69 -4.55
N VAL A 575 37.67 55.78 -4.84
CA VAL A 575 38.24 57.12 -4.95
C VAL A 575 37.66 57.91 -3.80
N GLU A 576 38.49 58.19 -2.78
CA GLU A 576 38.49 59.41 -1.99
C GLU A 576 39.75 59.44 -1.09
N ASP A 577 40.50 60.53 -1.29
CA ASP A 577 41.53 61.18 -0.46
C ASP A 577 43.00 60.67 -0.37
N CYS A 578 43.87 61.55 -0.89
CA CYS A 578 45.34 61.69 -0.84
C CYS A 578 46.22 60.89 -1.82
#